data_AF-A0AAW1AVW9-F1
#
_entry.id   AF-A0AAW1AVW9-F1
#
_cell.length_a   1.000
_cell.length_b   1.000
_cell.length_c   1.000
_cell.angle_alpha   90.00
_cell.angle_beta   90.00
_cell.angle_gamma   90.00
#
_symmetry.space_group_name_H-M   'P 1'
#
loop_
_entity.id
_entity.type
_entity.pdbx_description
1 polymer ?
#
loop_
_entity_poly.entity_id
_entity_poly.type
_entity_poly.pdbx_seq_one_letter_code
_entity_poly.pdbx_strand_id
1 'polypeptide(L)'
;MNKSSESYKKLEREIKLTLKKMLSTYENFLQARVLRFVNGSVIVESQVVFQATGLLPTPSDIIRTIVTQVESWRIDAFFDWRIDVRSLHSNGFSLKNLEPENLAVSFTLLELGSVSAFDDKKDLVQEHLARLKSQIKLLLGTRYAVHLISLVDHRNIQGDVDINGNIFIKSDTHVDVGWMLKALIGLSNISVDLISLSINGSKLSLQVFPVSFLITNRVFNKKMLDRSSVEHQNLAKDLSDTLARILGKYENLLQVAIRNITGGSLVCYGDVIFQQPAPSNKDVLQTLTFSVDPKDYLDSSSFQVDRFSFTVAGVGLEPSLKKPGVPVYAVILIIVCLLAVIIVPTFFWLPKRLARHGKITINKVPDAGVDVEAFELDNPGYQAIIEEGETKNSCIVMETFD
;
A
#
# COMPACT_ATOMS: atom_id res chain seq x y z
N MET A 1 -46.25 34.88 30.96
CA MET A 1 -45.78 34.54 32.34
C MET A 1 -45.11 35.77 32.96
N ASN A 2 -45.11 35.92 34.29
CA ASN A 2 -44.44 37.03 35.00
C ASN A 2 -42.93 36.75 35.16
N LYS A 3 -42.06 37.66 34.69
CA LYS A 3 -40.60 37.51 34.75
C LYS A 3 -40.04 37.35 36.17
N SER A 4 -40.72 37.87 37.18
CA SER A 4 -40.27 37.79 38.58
C SER A 4 -40.60 36.45 39.26
N SER A 5 -41.49 35.63 38.67
CA SER A 5 -41.92 34.35 39.24
C SER A 5 -40.83 33.28 39.20
N GLU A 6 -40.80 32.38 40.19
CA GLU A 6 -39.77 31.33 40.24
C GLU A 6 -39.93 30.30 39.11
N SER A 7 -41.16 30.04 38.65
CA SER A 7 -41.40 29.18 37.48
C SER A 7 -40.82 29.77 36.18
N TYR A 8 -40.93 31.09 35.98
CA TYR A 8 -40.26 31.78 34.86
C TYR A 8 -38.74 31.65 34.99
N LYS A 9 -38.17 31.95 36.16
CA LYS A 9 -36.72 31.90 36.41
C LYS A 9 -36.15 30.49 36.27
N LYS A 10 -36.87 29.46 36.75
CA LYS A 10 -36.53 28.04 36.56
C LYS A 10 -36.44 27.73 35.06
N LEU A 11 -37.55 27.90 34.32
CA LEU A 11 -37.60 27.59 32.89
C LEU A 11 -36.55 28.37 32.07
N GLU A 12 -36.31 29.65 32.41
CA GLU A 12 -35.26 30.45 31.78
C GLU A 12 -33.85 29.87 32.01
N ARG A 13 -33.53 29.39 33.22
CA ARG A 13 -32.23 28.72 33.50
C ARG A 13 -32.11 27.43 32.69
N GLU A 14 -33.16 26.59 32.70
CA GLU A 14 -33.17 25.29 32.01
C GLU A 14 -32.97 25.43 30.50
N ILE A 15 -33.66 26.38 29.87
CA ILE A 15 -33.51 26.67 28.44
C ILE A 15 -32.10 27.19 28.13
N LYS A 16 -31.56 28.10 28.95
CA LYS A 16 -30.19 28.61 28.76
C LYS A 16 -29.15 27.49 28.85
N LEU A 17 -29.30 26.57 29.81
CA LEU A 17 -28.42 25.41 29.96
C LEU A 17 -28.56 24.44 28.78
N THR A 18 -29.78 24.19 28.32
CA THR A 18 -30.07 23.30 27.17
C THR A 18 -29.46 23.85 25.89
N LEU A 19 -29.73 25.12 25.55
CA LEU A 19 -29.15 25.78 24.38
C LEU A 19 -27.62 25.87 24.47
N LYS A 20 -27.07 26.15 25.66
CA LYS A 20 -25.62 26.12 25.89
C LYS A 20 -25.02 24.74 25.61
N LYS A 21 -25.65 23.64 26.06
CA LYS A 21 -25.19 22.27 25.81
C LYS A 21 -25.31 21.89 24.33
N MET A 22 -26.37 22.32 23.65
CA MET A 22 -26.57 22.06 22.22
C MET A 22 -25.53 22.77 21.35
N LEU A 23 -25.24 24.04 21.65
CA LEU A 23 -24.41 24.91 20.81
C LEU A 23 -22.95 24.99 21.25
N SER A 24 -22.55 24.33 22.33
CA SER A 24 -21.15 24.22 22.76
C SER A 24 -20.25 23.42 21.80
N THR A 25 -20.81 22.86 20.72
CA THR A 25 -20.04 22.32 19.58
C THR A 25 -19.36 23.40 18.75
N TYR A 26 -19.83 24.66 18.84
CA TYR A 26 -19.20 25.81 18.19
C TYR A 26 -18.21 26.47 19.15
N GLU A 27 -16.93 26.49 18.78
CA GLU A 27 -15.86 27.10 19.61
C GLU A 27 -16.10 28.59 19.88
N ASN A 28 -16.75 29.29 18.95
CA ASN A 28 -17.10 30.70 19.07
C ASN A 28 -18.45 30.96 19.76
N PHE A 29 -19.14 29.95 20.32
CA PHE A 29 -20.37 30.17 21.09
C PHE A 29 -20.10 30.86 22.44
N LEU A 30 -20.73 32.02 22.67
CA LEU A 30 -20.57 32.77 23.92
C LEU A 30 -21.71 32.50 24.91
N GLN A 31 -22.97 32.68 24.49
CA GLN A 31 -24.13 32.55 25.38
C GLN A 31 -25.47 32.46 24.65
N ALA A 32 -26.45 31.84 25.30
CA ALA A 32 -27.86 31.93 24.96
C ALA A 32 -28.60 32.87 25.92
N ARG A 33 -29.50 33.70 25.39
CA ARG A 33 -30.34 34.66 26.12
C ARG A 33 -31.80 34.38 25.82
N VAL A 34 -32.65 34.25 26.83
CA VAL A 34 -34.11 34.18 26.66
C VAL A 34 -34.67 35.59 26.76
N LEU A 35 -35.43 36.02 25.75
CA LEU A 35 -36.01 37.36 25.69
C LEU A 35 -37.36 37.41 26.43
N ARG A 36 -38.25 36.47 26.09
CA ARG A 36 -39.59 36.30 26.66
C ARG A 36 -40.15 34.91 26.38
N PHE A 37 -41.19 34.57 27.14
CA PHE A 37 -42.09 33.46 26.83
C PHE A 37 -43.44 34.02 26.36
N VAL A 38 -43.96 33.50 25.26
CA VAL A 38 -45.25 33.90 24.68
C VAL A 38 -46.32 32.85 25.00
N ASN A 39 -47.56 33.28 25.22
CA ASN A 39 -48.67 32.40 25.57
C ASN A 39 -49.01 31.45 24.40
N GLY A 40 -49.29 30.20 24.74
CA GLY A 40 -49.42 29.05 23.84
C GLY A 40 -48.79 27.83 24.52
N SER A 41 -48.56 26.74 23.79
CA SER A 41 -47.54 25.76 24.19
C SER A 41 -46.21 26.51 24.25
N VAL A 42 -45.66 26.71 25.45
CA VAL A 42 -44.77 27.84 25.81
C VAL A 42 -43.74 28.16 24.73
N ILE A 43 -44.00 29.21 23.95
CA ILE A 43 -43.11 29.63 22.86
C ILE A 43 -41.95 30.44 23.46
N VAL A 44 -40.73 30.03 23.12
CA VAL A 44 -39.49 30.60 23.63
C VAL A 44 -38.89 31.52 22.58
N GLU A 45 -38.82 32.81 22.85
CA GLU A 45 -37.99 33.73 22.05
C GLU A 45 -36.61 33.85 22.70
N SER A 46 -35.57 33.53 21.92
CA SER A 46 -34.19 33.55 22.40
C SER A 46 -33.23 34.14 21.37
N GLN A 47 -32.10 34.65 21.85
CA GLN A 47 -30.95 35.04 21.05
C GLN A 47 -29.75 34.19 21.44
N VAL A 48 -29.02 33.71 20.43
CA VAL A 48 -27.74 33.02 20.59
C VAL A 48 -26.64 33.94 20.11
N VAL A 49 -25.59 34.08 20.91
CA VAL A 49 -24.51 35.05 20.67
C VAL A 49 -23.22 34.28 20.43
N PHE A 50 -22.61 34.52 19.28
CA PHE A 50 -21.31 33.98 18.88
C PHE A 50 -20.28 35.12 18.84
N GLN A 51 -19.02 34.77 19.08
CA GLN A 51 -17.88 35.66 18.89
C GLN A 51 -17.62 35.84 17.40
N ALA A 52 -17.35 37.08 16.97
CA ALA A 52 -17.08 37.42 15.57
C ALA A 52 -15.66 37.01 15.13
N THR A 53 -15.27 35.77 15.42
CA THR A 53 -13.98 35.16 15.13
C THR A 53 -14.20 33.84 14.40
N GLY A 54 -13.55 33.67 13.25
CA GLY A 54 -13.71 32.50 12.39
C GLY A 54 -15.03 32.48 11.61
N LEU A 55 -15.45 31.29 11.18
CA LEU A 55 -16.71 31.08 10.48
C LEU A 55 -17.88 31.15 11.48
N LEU A 56 -18.87 32.00 11.19
CA LEU A 56 -20.09 32.10 11.99
C LEU A 56 -21.13 31.09 11.46
N PRO A 57 -21.86 30.36 12.34
CA PRO A 57 -22.93 29.47 11.90
C PRO A 57 -24.09 30.27 11.32
N THR A 58 -24.66 29.78 10.23
CA THR A 58 -25.87 30.35 9.63
C THR A 58 -27.10 30.07 10.50
N PRO A 59 -28.23 30.77 10.28
CA PRO A 59 -29.50 30.40 10.91
C PRO A 59 -29.90 28.94 10.62
N SER A 60 -29.59 28.45 9.41
CA SER A 60 -29.79 27.06 9.01
C SER A 60 -28.96 26.09 9.86
N ASP A 61 -27.68 26.39 10.12
CA ASP A 61 -26.79 25.54 10.93
C ASP A 61 -27.20 25.50 12.40
N ILE A 62 -27.69 26.61 12.95
CA ILE A 62 -28.21 26.67 14.33
C ILE A 62 -29.45 25.78 14.47
N ILE A 63 -30.38 25.83 13.50
CA ILE A 63 -31.57 24.96 13.48
C ILE A 63 -31.12 23.50 13.39
N ARG A 64 -30.26 23.19 12.40
CA ARG A 64 -29.71 21.87 12.14
C ARG A 64 -28.99 21.27 13.36
N THR A 65 -28.19 22.07 14.07
CA THR A 65 -27.55 21.66 15.34
C THR A 65 -28.58 21.28 16.39
N ILE A 66 -29.57 22.14 16.64
CA ILE A 66 -30.60 21.86 17.67
C ILE A 66 -31.36 20.58 17.33
N VAL A 67 -31.77 20.41 16.06
CA VAL A 67 -32.48 19.21 15.60
C VAL A 67 -31.60 17.96 15.78
N THR A 68 -30.34 17.99 15.35
CA THR A 68 -29.39 16.88 15.57
C THR A 68 -29.20 16.54 17.03
N GLN A 69 -29.10 17.52 17.93
CA GLN A 69 -28.91 17.26 19.37
C GLN A 69 -30.18 16.73 20.05
N VAL A 70 -31.37 17.11 19.57
CA VAL A 70 -32.66 16.55 20.02
C VAL A 70 -32.83 15.11 19.51
N GLU A 71 -32.58 14.86 18.23
CA GLU A 71 -32.81 13.55 17.60
C GLU A 71 -31.75 12.50 17.94
N SER A 72 -30.50 12.90 18.22
CA SER A 72 -29.44 11.97 18.62
C SER A 72 -29.50 11.50 20.07
N TRP A 73 -30.52 11.92 20.84
CA TRP A 73 -30.73 11.58 22.26
C TRP A 73 -29.54 11.92 23.19
N ARG A 74 -28.52 12.65 22.73
CA ARG A 74 -27.36 13.10 23.57
C ARG A 74 -27.75 14.12 24.65
N ILE A 75 -29.02 14.50 24.67
CA ILE A 75 -29.70 15.18 25.76
C ILE A 75 -30.76 14.20 26.27
N ASP A 76 -30.29 13.23 27.08
CA ASP A 76 -31.14 12.54 28.07
C ASP A 76 -32.06 13.57 28.74
N ALA A 77 -33.29 13.22 29.10
CA ALA A 77 -34.29 14.19 29.55
C ALA A 77 -33.87 14.99 30.81
N PHE A 78 -33.09 16.06 30.63
CA PHE A 78 -32.56 16.90 31.71
C PHE A 78 -33.69 17.65 32.45
N PHE A 79 -34.82 17.89 31.78
CA PHE A 79 -35.95 18.65 32.26
C PHE A 79 -37.27 18.05 31.74
N ASP A 80 -38.39 18.36 32.40
CA ASP A 80 -39.72 17.78 32.14
C ASP A 80 -40.41 18.30 30.85
N TRP A 81 -39.67 18.96 29.96
CA TRP A 81 -40.17 19.55 28.71
C TRP A 81 -39.36 19.08 27.50
N ARG A 82 -39.97 19.18 26.31
CA ARG A 82 -39.37 18.78 25.03
C ARG A 82 -39.47 19.92 24.04
N ILE A 83 -38.49 20.00 23.14
CA ILE A 83 -38.50 20.96 22.03
C ILE A 83 -39.30 20.33 20.88
N ASP A 84 -40.37 20.99 20.44
CA ASP A 84 -40.97 20.69 19.14
C ASP A 84 -40.09 21.27 18.04
N VAL A 85 -39.29 20.41 17.42
CA VAL A 85 -38.37 20.77 16.32
C VAL A 85 -39.10 21.39 15.13
N ARG A 86 -40.41 21.14 14.94
CA ARG A 86 -41.22 21.71 13.86
C ARG A 86 -41.63 23.16 14.10
N SER A 87 -41.59 23.60 15.36
CA SER A 87 -41.83 25.01 15.76
C SER A 87 -40.58 25.88 15.67
N LEU A 88 -39.41 25.26 15.49
CA LEU A 88 -38.12 25.93 15.52
C LEU A 88 -37.93 26.82 14.28
N HIS A 89 -37.57 28.08 14.54
CA HIS A 89 -37.29 29.08 13.53
C HIS A 89 -36.12 29.96 13.97
N SER A 90 -35.35 30.46 13.00
CA SER A 90 -34.21 31.35 13.23
C SER A 90 -34.09 32.31 12.05
N ASN A 91 -34.24 33.62 12.28
CA ASN A 91 -34.10 34.68 11.28
C ASN A 91 -34.82 34.42 9.93
N GLY A 92 -36.02 33.83 9.96
CA GLY A 92 -36.82 33.50 8.76
C GLY A 92 -36.59 32.10 8.18
N PHE A 93 -35.62 31.35 8.70
CA PHE A 93 -35.40 29.94 8.39
C PHE A 93 -36.16 29.02 9.33
N SER A 94 -36.52 27.85 8.82
CA SER A 94 -37.23 26.74 9.47
C SER A 94 -36.85 25.43 8.77
N LEU A 95 -37.27 24.28 9.30
CA LEU A 95 -37.08 22.97 8.63
C LEU A 95 -37.57 22.93 7.17
N LYS A 96 -38.53 23.78 6.77
CA LYS A 96 -39.08 23.78 5.40
C LYS A 96 -38.20 24.50 4.37
N ASN A 97 -37.25 25.32 4.81
CA ASN A 97 -36.47 26.21 3.95
C ASN A 97 -35.00 26.32 4.38
N LEU A 98 -34.43 25.29 5.00
CA LEU A 98 -33.01 25.25 5.35
C LEU A 98 -32.12 25.36 4.11
N GLU A 99 -31.03 26.10 4.25
CA GLU A 99 -29.95 26.11 3.26
C GLU A 99 -29.25 24.74 3.26
N PRO A 100 -28.78 24.26 2.09
CA PRO A 100 -27.98 23.04 2.02
C PRO A 100 -26.73 23.14 2.89
N GLU A 101 -26.44 22.08 3.64
CA GLU A 101 -25.20 21.96 4.40
C GLU A 101 -24.02 21.86 3.43
N ASN A 102 -23.00 22.70 3.65
CA ASN A 102 -21.81 22.79 2.81
C ASN A 102 -20.68 21.97 3.42
N LEU A 103 -20.23 20.93 2.72
CA LEU A 103 -19.18 20.03 3.16
C LEU A 103 -17.99 20.12 2.20
N ALA A 104 -16.85 20.61 2.70
CA ALA A 104 -15.61 20.63 1.95
C ALA A 104 -15.14 19.18 1.72
N VAL A 105 -14.77 18.84 0.50
CA VAL A 105 -14.23 17.53 0.11
C VAL A 105 -12.88 17.72 -0.56
N SER A 106 -11.93 16.84 -0.27
CA SER A 106 -10.65 16.78 -0.98
C SER A 106 -10.18 15.35 -1.20
N PHE A 107 -9.53 15.11 -2.33
CA PHE A 107 -8.88 13.84 -2.67
C PHE A 107 -7.98 14.01 -3.90
N THR A 108 -7.11 13.04 -4.11
CA THR A 108 -6.19 12.92 -5.23
C THR A 108 -6.70 11.84 -6.18
N LEU A 109 -6.70 12.13 -7.48
CA LEU A 109 -6.95 11.18 -8.55
C LEU A 109 -5.61 10.60 -9.02
N LEU A 110 -5.46 9.29 -8.88
CA LEU A 110 -4.34 8.51 -9.40
C LEU A 110 -4.43 8.41 -10.93
N GLU A 111 -3.27 8.32 -11.58
CA GLU A 111 -3.13 7.88 -12.98
C GLU A 111 -3.82 8.77 -14.05
N LEU A 112 -4.21 10.01 -13.72
CA LEU A 112 -4.86 10.91 -14.70
C LEU A 112 -3.89 11.69 -15.61
N GLY A 113 -2.58 11.44 -15.52
CA GLY A 113 -1.55 12.20 -16.24
C GLY A 113 -1.38 11.90 -17.75
N SER A 114 -1.87 10.76 -18.27
CA SER A 114 -1.77 10.41 -19.70
C SER A 114 -2.65 11.25 -20.62
N VAL A 115 -3.54 12.08 -20.04
CA VAL A 115 -4.29 13.15 -20.73
C VAL A 115 -3.36 14.22 -21.34
N SER A 116 -2.04 14.10 -21.14
CA SER A 116 -0.99 14.87 -21.80
C SER A 116 -0.72 14.53 -23.28
N ALA A 117 -1.29 13.45 -23.83
CA ALA A 117 -0.94 12.95 -25.17
C ALA A 117 -1.80 13.48 -26.34
N PHE A 118 -2.91 14.18 -26.08
CA PHE A 118 -3.85 14.68 -27.12
C PHE A 118 -4.30 16.12 -26.85
N ASP A 119 -4.54 16.89 -27.90
CA ASP A 119 -4.81 18.35 -27.85
C ASP A 119 -6.20 18.70 -27.27
N ASP A 120 -7.12 17.72 -27.19
CA ASP A 120 -8.49 17.82 -26.62
C ASP A 120 -8.51 17.84 -25.07
N LYS A 121 -7.57 18.61 -24.50
CA LYS A 121 -7.15 18.57 -23.09
C LYS A 121 -8.20 18.99 -22.07
N LYS A 122 -9.22 19.75 -22.46
CA LYS A 122 -10.28 20.23 -21.54
C LYS A 122 -11.44 19.24 -21.40
N ASP A 123 -11.86 18.63 -22.50
CA ASP A 123 -13.12 17.89 -22.52
C ASP A 123 -13.00 16.56 -21.78
N LEU A 124 -11.85 15.88 -21.88
CA LEU A 124 -11.62 14.59 -21.21
C LEU A 124 -11.45 14.72 -19.69
N VAL A 125 -10.81 15.78 -19.19
CA VAL A 125 -10.77 16.09 -17.73
C VAL A 125 -12.18 16.45 -17.24
N GLN A 126 -12.92 17.25 -18.01
CA GLN A 126 -14.30 17.62 -17.67
C GLN A 126 -15.25 16.40 -17.68
N GLU A 127 -15.06 15.45 -18.59
CA GLU A 127 -15.79 14.17 -18.63
C GLU A 127 -15.47 13.32 -17.39
N HIS A 128 -14.19 13.20 -17.01
CA HIS A 128 -13.80 12.49 -15.78
C HIS A 128 -14.41 13.14 -14.54
N LEU A 129 -14.38 14.48 -14.44
CA LEU A 129 -15.04 15.22 -13.36
C LEU A 129 -16.57 15.06 -13.39
N ALA A 130 -17.20 14.93 -14.55
CA ALA A 130 -18.63 14.68 -14.69
C ALA A 130 -19.02 13.25 -14.24
N ARG A 131 -18.24 12.24 -14.64
CA ARG A 131 -18.37 10.85 -14.16
C ARG A 131 -18.19 10.76 -12.65
N LEU A 132 -17.17 11.43 -12.11
CA LEU A 132 -16.88 11.53 -10.67
C LEU A 132 -18.01 12.20 -9.90
N LYS A 133 -18.52 13.35 -10.36
CA LYS A 133 -19.71 14.01 -9.77
C LYS A 133 -20.94 13.09 -9.80
N SER A 134 -21.13 12.34 -10.88
CA SER A 134 -22.23 11.37 -11.01
C SER A 134 -22.10 10.22 -10.02
N GLN A 135 -20.89 9.68 -9.83
CA GLN A 135 -20.60 8.61 -8.88
C GLN A 135 -20.76 9.08 -7.43
N ILE A 136 -20.25 10.27 -7.08
CA ILE A 136 -20.46 10.89 -5.75
C ILE A 136 -21.97 11.06 -5.48
N LYS A 137 -22.73 11.57 -6.46
CA LYS A 137 -24.18 11.73 -6.35
C LYS A 137 -24.92 10.40 -6.18
N LEU A 138 -24.47 9.34 -6.86
CA LEU A 138 -25.03 7.99 -6.72
C LEU A 138 -24.77 7.41 -5.32
N LEU A 139 -23.51 7.43 -4.87
CA LEU A 139 -23.10 6.85 -3.58
C LEU A 139 -23.78 7.55 -2.39
N LEU A 140 -23.77 8.89 -2.39
CA LEU A 140 -24.39 9.69 -1.32
C LEU A 140 -25.93 9.72 -1.42
N GLY A 141 -26.48 9.61 -2.63
CA GLY A 141 -27.92 9.59 -2.91
C GLY A 141 -28.68 8.44 -2.26
N THR A 142 -27.98 7.43 -1.75
CA THR A 142 -28.55 6.34 -0.94
C THR A 142 -29.11 6.78 0.41
N ARG A 143 -28.63 7.91 0.97
CA ARG A 143 -29.08 8.46 2.27
C ARG A 143 -29.41 9.95 2.23
N TYR A 144 -28.75 10.72 1.37
CA TYR A 144 -28.80 12.19 1.38
C TYR A 144 -29.18 12.80 0.03
N ALA A 145 -30.03 13.82 0.06
CA ALA A 145 -30.39 14.59 -1.12
C ALA A 145 -29.27 15.57 -1.51
N VAL A 146 -28.34 15.11 -2.35
CA VAL A 146 -27.26 15.94 -2.89
C VAL A 146 -27.83 17.00 -3.84
N HIS A 147 -27.65 18.27 -3.48
CA HIS A 147 -28.14 19.41 -4.25
C HIS A 147 -27.18 19.85 -5.35
N LEU A 148 -25.90 20.03 -4.99
CA LEU A 148 -24.85 20.53 -5.87
C LEU A 148 -23.51 19.89 -5.47
N ILE A 149 -22.65 19.65 -6.46
CA ILE A 149 -21.25 19.24 -6.24
C ILE A 149 -20.38 20.19 -7.05
N SER A 150 -19.61 21.01 -6.35
CA SER A 150 -18.57 21.86 -6.95
C SER A 150 -17.23 21.17 -6.75
N LEU A 151 -16.58 20.73 -7.82
CA LEU A 151 -15.20 20.20 -7.77
C LEU A 151 -14.32 21.11 -8.63
N VAL A 152 -13.11 21.37 -8.14
CA VAL A 152 -12.07 22.18 -8.77
C VAL A 152 -10.78 21.36 -8.75
N ASP A 153 -10.23 21.11 -9.94
CA ASP A 153 -8.86 20.66 -10.09
C ASP A 153 -7.92 21.82 -9.73
N HIS A 154 -6.94 21.55 -8.86
CA HIS A 154 -5.98 22.55 -8.43
C HIS A 154 -4.58 22.34 -8.98
N ARG A 155 -4.04 21.11 -8.95
CA ARG A 155 -2.64 20.82 -9.32
C ARG A 155 -2.46 19.39 -9.80
N ASN A 156 -1.71 19.24 -10.89
CA ASN A 156 -1.00 18.00 -11.16
C ASN A 156 0.25 17.95 -10.26
N ILE A 157 0.31 16.98 -9.35
CA ILE A 157 1.51 16.71 -8.54
C ILE A 157 2.06 15.37 -8.99
N GLN A 158 3.16 15.41 -9.73
CA GLN A 158 3.93 14.22 -10.07
C GLN A 158 3.03 13.13 -10.68
N GLY A 159 2.23 13.48 -11.69
CA GLY A 159 1.35 12.56 -12.44
C GLY A 159 -0.07 12.41 -11.91
N ASP A 160 -0.30 12.65 -10.62
CA ASP A 160 -1.63 12.62 -9.99
C ASP A 160 -2.29 14.01 -10.01
N VAL A 161 -3.60 14.07 -9.78
CA VAL A 161 -4.38 15.32 -9.81
C VAL A 161 -5.12 15.55 -8.49
N ASP A 162 -4.79 16.64 -7.80
CA ASP A 162 -5.45 17.04 -6.55
C ASP A 162 -6.75 17.80 -6.83
N ILE A 163 -7.86 17.23 -6.35
CA ILE A 163 -9.20 17.79 -6.43
C ILE A 163 -9.62 18.29 -5.03
N ASN A 164 -10.01 19.56 -4.96
CA ASN A 164 -10.79 20.06 -3.82
C ASN A 164 -12.17 20.49 -4.30
N GLY A 165 -13.13 20.56 -3.38
CA GLY A 165 -14.48 20.93 -3.72
C GLY A 165 -15.40 21.07 -2.53
N ASN A 166 -16.67 21.30 -2.83
CA ASN A 166 -17.76 21.43 -1.87
C ASN A 166 -18.94 20.55 -2.34
N ILE A 167 -19.49 19.75 -1.43
CA ILE A 167 -20.71 18.97 -1.61
C ILE A 167 -21.81 19.65 -0.80
N PHE A 168 -22.90 20.02 -1.45
CA PHE A 168 -24.04 20.69 -0.84
C PHE A 168 -25.17 19.69 -0.64
N ILE A 169 -25.54 19.41 0.61
CA ILE A 169 -26.54 18.40 0.96
C ILE A 169 -27.78 19.04 1.59
N LYS A 170 -28.96 18.65 1.11
CA LYS A 170 -30.23 18.98 1.80
C LYS A 170 -30.47 17.95 2.90
N SER A 171 -30.46 18.43 4.15
CA SER A 171 -30.69 17.62 5.35
C SER A 171 -31.20 18.52 6.48
N ASP A 172 -32.11 17.97 7.29
CA ASP A 172 -32.69 18.65 8.47
C ASP A 172 -31.79 18.51 9.71
N THR A 173 -30.92 17.49 9.70
CA THR A 173 -29.85 17.24 10.68
C THR A 173 -28.47 17.38 10.03
N HIS A 174 -27.43 17.59 10.85
CA HIS A 174 -26.04 17.53 10.39
C HIS A 174 -25.73 16.19 9.74
N VAL A 175 -25.07 16.27 8.59
CA VAL A 175 -24.67 15.09 7.83
C VAL A 175 -23.62 14.27 8.58
N ASP A 176 -23.85 12.97 8.62
CA ASP A 176 -22.94 11.98 9.20
C ASP A 176 -21.71 11.81 8.30
N VAL A 177 -20.67 12.61 8.59
CA VAL A 177 -19.38 12.60 7.87
C VAL A 177 -18.73 11.21 7.89
N GLY A 178 -18.87 10.46 8.99
CA GLY A 178 -18.32 9.10 9.11
C GLY A 178 -19.01 8.12 8.17
N TRP A 179 -20.33 8.21 8.02
CA TRP A 179 -21.07 7.48 7.00
C TRP A 179 -20.73 7.94 5.59
N MET A 180 -20.59 9.24 5.33
CA MET A 180 -20.24 9.74 3.99
C MET A 180 -18.89 9.21 3.53
N LEU A 181 -17.86 9.27 4.39
CA LEU A 181 -16.54 8.74 4.08
C LEU A 181 -16.61 7.25 3.72
N LYS A 182 -17.39 6.46 4.47
CA LYS A 182 -17.64 5.04 4.15
C LYS A 182 -18.38 4.84 2.82
N ALA A 183 -19.39 5.65 2.52
CA ALA A 183 -20.11 5.59 1.24
C ALA A 183 -19.18 5.93 0.06
N LEU A 184 -18.25 6.88 0.25
CA LEU A 184 -17.27 7.29 -0.77
C LEU A 184 -16.06 6.35 -0.92
N ILE A 185 -15.96 5.26 -0.15
CA ILE A 185 -14.98 4.18 -0.41
C ILE A 185 -15.14 3.65 -1.84
N GLY A 186 -16.38 3.58 -2.35
CA GLY A 186 -16.68 3.15 -3.73
C GLY A 186 -16.13 4.06 -4.85
N LEU A 187 -15.44 5.16 -4.51
CA LEU A 187 -14.69 5.98 -5.46
C LEU A 187 -13.32 5.38 -5.85
N SER A 188 -12.78 4.40 -5.11
CA SER A 188 -11.53 3.72 -5.50
C SER A 188 -11.62 3.07 -6.89
N ASN A 189 -12.81 2.60 -7.26
CA ASN A 189 -13.16 2.07 -8.60
C ASN A 189 -13.07 3.11 -9.74
N ILE A 190 -12.85 4.38 -9.43
CA ILE A 190 -12.61 5.47 -10.40
C ILE A 190 -11.33 6.25 -10.07
N SER A 191 -10.32 5.53 -9.59
CA SER A 191 -8.94 6.02 -9.37
C SER A 191 -8.79 7.11 -8.29
N VAL A 192 -9.74 7.26 -7.37
CA VAL A 192 -9.56 8.12 -6.18
C VAL A 192 -8.66 7.41 -5.16
N ASP A 193 -7.60 8.07 -4.69
CA ASP A 193 -6.76 7.57 -3.57
C ASP A 193 -7.50 7.72 -2.23
N LEU A 194 -7.85 6.61 -1.59
CA LEU A 194 -8.59 6.62 -0.32
C LEU A 194 -7.79 7.20 0.87
N ILE A 195 -6.46 7.26 0.80
CA ILE A 195 -5.61 7.90 1.83
C ILE A 195 -5.74 9.44 1.77
N SER A 196 -5.91 9.96 0.56
CA SER A 196 -6.10 11.40 0.33
C SER A 196 -7.50 11.87 0.75
N LEU A 197 -8.52 11.02 0.57
CA LEU A 197 -9.93 11.34 0.74
C LEU A 197 -10.26 11.92 2.12
N SER A 198 -10.77 13.15 2.13
CA SER A 198 -11.26 13.82 3.33
C SER A 198 -12.56 14.59 3.10
N ILE A 199 -13.36 14.72 4.17
CA ILE A 199 -14.56 15.56 4.23
C ILE A 199 -14.45 16.43 5.48
N ASN A 200 -14.50 17.75 5.32
CA ASN A 200 -14.21 18.73 6.38
C ASN A 200 -12.92 18.42 7.15
N GLY A 201 -11.88 17.94 6.44
CA GLY A 201 -10.60 17.49 7.02
C GLY A 201 -10.62 16.14 7.74
N SER A 202 -11.80 15.55 7.97
CA SER A 202 -11.93 14.19 8.53
C SER A 202 -11.61 13.14 7.47
N LYS A 203 -10.91 12.08 7.86
CA LYS A 203 -10.45 10.99 6.96
C LYS A 203 -10.97 9.62 7.38
N LEU A 204 -10.89 8.65 6.47
CA LEU A 204 -11.12 7.23 6.77
C LEU A 204 -10.08 6.68 7.76
N SER A 205 -10.51 5.80 8.68
CA SER A 205 -9.59 4.99 9.49
C SER A 205 -9.15 3.77 8.69
N LEU A 206 -7.97 3.87 8.10
CA LEU A 206 -7.39 2.89 7.18
C LEU A 206 -6.13 2.26 7.79
N GLN A 207 -5.91 0.97 7.51
CA GLN A 207 -4.59 0.36 7.65
C GLN A 207 -3.91 0.37 6.28
N VAL A 208 -2.72 0.97 6.23
CA VAL A 208 -1.91 1.03 5.02
C VAL A 208 -0.69 0.14 5.24
N PHE A 209 -0.39 -0.72 4.26
CA PHE A 209 0.85 -1.46 4.19
C PHE A 209 1.62 -1.06 2.94
N PRO A 210 2.72 -0.29 3.09
CA PRO A 210 3.65 -0.04 2.00
C PRO A 210 4.24 -1.36 1.51
N VAL A 211 4.21 -1.60 0.21
CA VAL A 211 4.77 -2.79 -0.43
C VAL A 211 5.85 -2.41 -1.42
N SER A 212 6.88 -3.25 -1.54
CA SER A 212 7.82 -3.16 -2.65
C SER A 212 8.29 -4.53 -3.13
N PHE A 213 8.63 -4.62 -4.41
CA PHE A 213 9.10 -5.84 -5.08
C PHE A 213 9.80 -5.50 -6.40
N LEU A 214 10.69 -6.38 -6.85
CA LEU A 214 11.46 -6.26 -8.10
C LEU A 214 10.79 -7.04 -9.23
N ILE A 215 10.57 -6.37 -10.37
CA ILE A 215 10.16 -7.01 -11.62
C ILE A 215 11.41 -7.39 -12.43
N THR A 216 11.47 -8.66 -12.87
CA THR A 216 12.66 -9.24 -13.53
C THR A 216 12.54 -9.35 -15.05
N ASN A 217 11.32 -9.46 -15.60
CA ASN A 217 11.09 -9.66 -17.05
C ASN A 217 10.66 -8.42 -17.83
N ARG A 218 10.88 -7.22 -17.28
CA ARG A 218 10.61 -5.95 -17.97
C ARG A 218 11.90 -5.16 -18.12
N VAL A 219 12.06 -4.49 -19.27
CA VAL A 219 13.21 -3.61 -19.52
C VAL A 219 12.86 -2.21 -19.02
N PHE A 220 13.74 -1.61 -18.21
CA PHE A 220 13.55 -0.25 -17.73
C PHE A 220 13.50 0.76 -18.88
N ASN A 221 12.45 1.58 -18.90
CA ASN A 221 12.31 2.73 -19.77
C ASN A 221 12.29 4.00 -18.91
N LYS A 222 13.06 5.03 -19.29
CA LYS A 222 13.10 6.32 -18.57
C LYS A 222 11.73 6.95 -18.36
N LYS A 223 10.78 6.72 -19.28
CA LYS A 223 9.39 7.17 -19.14
C LYS A 223 8.68 6.58 -17.91
N MET A 224 9.02 5.36 -17.47
CA MET A 224 8.43 4.74 -16.28
C MET A 224 8.73 5.50 -14.98
N LEU A 225 9.71 6.41 -14.96
CA LEU A 225 9.95 7.33 -13.84
C LEU A 225 8.93 8.49 -13.80
N ASP A 226 8.37 8.84 -14.96
CA ASP A 226 7.35 9.87 -15.10
C ASP A 226 5.97 9.26 -14.91
N ARG A 227 5.38 9.52 -13.74
CA ARG A 227 4.04 9.08 -13.34
C ARG A 227 2.92 9.63 -14.23
N SER A 228 3.19 10.68 -15.03
CA SER A 228 2.25 11.18 -16.04
C SER A 228 2.32 10.41 -17.37
N SER A 229 3.34 9.60 -17.59
CA SER A 229 3.49 8.82 -18.82
C SER A 229 2.51 7.65 -18.92
N VAL A 230 2.10 7.33 -20.14
CA VAL A 230 1.30 6.15 -20.47
C VAL A 230 2.02 4.87 -20.04
N GLU A 231 3.35 4.81 -20.21
CA GLU A 231 4.17 3.66 -19.84
C GLU A 231 4.23 3.42 -18.33
N HIS A 232 4.22 4.47 -17.50
CA HIS A 232 4.08 4.31 -16.05
C HIS A 232 2.66 3.88 -15.69
N GLN A 233 1.63 4.55 -16.21
CA GLN A 233 0.24 4.34 -15.77
C GLN A 233 -0.29 2.96 -16.15
N ASN A 234 -0.01 2.47 -17.34
CA ASN A 234 -0.39 1.10 -17.72
C ASN A 234 0.30 0.06 -16.81
N LEU A 235 1.59 0.26 -16.51
CA LEU A 235 2.34 -0.65 -15.64
C LEU A 235 1.86 -0.59 -14.18
N ALA A 236 1.65 0.61 -13.64
CA ALA A 236 1.13 0.82 -12.29
C ALA A 236 -0.24 0.17 -12.13
N LYS A 237 -1.15 0.40 -13.09
CA LYS A 237 -2.49 -0.17 -13.11
C LYS A 237 -2.49 -1.70 -13.24
N ASP A 238 -1.80 -2.27 -14.24
CA ASP A 238 -1.76 -3.72 -14.46
C ASP A 238 -1.21 -4.47 -13.23
N LEU A 239 -0.25 -3.86 -12.52
CA LEU A 239 0.30 -4.36 -11.25
C LEU A 239 -0.70 -4.19 -10.10
N SER A 240 -1.33 -3.03 -9.97
CA SER A 240 -2.38 -2.78 -8.97
C SER A 240 -3.54 -3.77 -9.11
N ASP A 241 -4.05 -3.98 -10.33
CA ASP A 241 -5.12 -4.94 -10.64
C ASP A 241 -4.69 -6.38 -10.34
N THR A 242 -3.43 -6.74 -10.62
CA THR A 242 -2.89 -8.08 -10.31
C THR A 242 -2.75 -8.30 -8.81
N LEU A 243 -2.18 -7.34 -8.07
CA LEU A 243 -2.05 -7.41 -6.61
C LEU A 243 -3.41 -7.37 -5.90
N ALA A 244 -4.36 -6.58 -6.41
CA ALA A 244 -5.72 -6.55 -5.90
C ALA A 244 -6.44 -7.89 -6.10
N ARG A 245 -6.20 -8.59 -7.21
CA ARG A 245 -6.71 -9.94 -7.46
C ARG A 245 -6.16 -10.96 -6.46
N ILE A 246 -4.83 -10.97 -6.27
CA ILE A 246 -4.13 -11.84 -5.30
C ILE A 246 -4.66 -11.64 -3.87
N LEU A 247 -4.83 -10.38 -3.49
CA LEU A 247 -5.27 -9.99 -2.16
C LEU A 247 -6.80 -9.97 -2.02
N GLY A 248 -7.55 -10.24 -3.10
CA GLY A 248 -9.02 -10.23 -3.13
C GLY A 248 -9.69 -11.27 -2.22
N LYS A 249 -8.92 -12.21 -1.64
CA LYS A 249 -9.39 -13.10 -0.56
C LYS A 249 -9.66 -12.36 0.77
N TYR A 250 -9.17 -11.13 0.91
CA TYR A 250 -9.35 -10.30 2.09
C TYR A 250 -10.55 -9.34 1.86
N GLU A 251 -11.71 -9.65 2.45
CA GLU A 251 -12.97 -8.89 2.27
C GLU A 251 -12.86 -7.40 2.63
N ASN A 252 -11.88 -7.05 3.46
CA ASN A 252 -11.58 -5.71 3.95
C ASN A 252 -10.54 -4.96 3.11
N LEU A 253 -10.03 -5.54 2.01
CA LEU A 253 -9.20 -4.84 1.04
C LEU A 253 -10.03 -3.74 0.35
N LEU A 254 -9.52 -2.51 0.34
CA LEU A 254 -10.22 -1.37 -0.29
C LEU A 254 -9.56 -0.89 -1.59
N GLN A 255 -8.24 -0.94 -1.64
CA GLN A 255 -7.45 -0.42 -2.76
C GLN A 255 -6.02 -0.97 -2.74
N VAL A 256 -5.43 -1.15 -3.92
CA VAL A 256 -3.98 -1.29 -4.12
C VAL A 256 -3.53 -0.22 -5.10
N ALA A 257 -2.48 0.52 -4.77
CA ALA A 257 -1.98 1.63 -5.59
C ALA A 257 -0.45 1.55 -5.75
N ILE A 258 0.05 1.32 -6.95
CA ILE A 258 1.47 1.50 -7.27
C ILE A 258 1.75 3.00 -7.36
N ARG A 259 2.66 3.48 -6.51
CA ARG A 259 3.01 4.91 -6.40
C ARG A 259 4.27 5.28 -7.16
N ASN A 260 5.27 4.41 -7.19
CA ASN A 260 6.57 4.74 -7.77
C ASN A 260 7.27 3.49 -8.35
N ILE A 261 8.12 3.71 -9.34
CA ILE A 261 8.90 2.68 -10.02
C ILE A 261 10.32 3.22 -10.20
N THR A 262 11.34 2.50 -9.72
CA THR A 262 12.73 2.96 -9.79
C THR A 262 13.43 2.61 -11.10
N GLY A 263 14.48 3.38 -11.41
CA GLY A 263 15.32 3.12 -12.57
C GLY A 263 16.38 2.03 -12.34
N GLY A 264 16.76 1.34 -13.41
CA GLY A 264 17.68 0.20 -13.34
C GLY A 264 16.92 -1.09 -13.05
N SER A 265 17.17 -1.70 -11.89
CA SER A 265 16.33 -2.77 -11.35
C SER A 265 14.94 -2.20 -11.07
N LEU A 266 13.91 -2.71 -11.76
CA LEU A 266 12.53 -2.21 -11.71
C LEU A 266 11.84 -2.56 -10.38
N VAL A 267 12.25 -1.88 -9.29
CA VAL A 267 11.57 -1.98 -8.00
C VAL A 267 10.33 -1.10 -8.03
N CYS A 268 9.19 -1.74 -7.85
CA CYS A 268 7.90 -1.07 -7.70
C CYS A 268 7.66 -0.79 -6.22
N TYR A 269 7.07 0.36 -5.92
CA TYR A 269 6.63 0.78 -4.59
C TYR A 269 5.17 1.15 -4.66
N GLY A 270 4.36 0.61 -3.76
CA GLY A 270 2.93 0.89 -3.69
C GLY A 270 2.39 0.77 -2.27
N ASP A 271 1.10 1.01 -2.13
CA ASP A 271 0.35 0.80 -0.90
C ASP A 271 -0.76 -0.24 -1.11
N VAL A 272 -0.91 -1.13 -0.14
CA VAL A 272 -2.10 -1.97 0.02
C VAL A 272 -2.92 -1.41 1.18
N ILE A 273 -4.18 -1.09 0.92
CA ILE A 273 -5.06 -0.32 1.82
C ILE A 273 -6.23 -1.19 2.27
N PHE A 274 -6.35 -1.36 3.59
CA PHE A 274 -7.39 -2.15 4.24
C PHE A 274 -8.29 -1.30 5.16
N GLN A 275 -9.57 -1.66 5.23
CA GLN A 275 -10.45 -1.25 6.31
C GLN A 275 -10.07 -2.01 7.59
N GLN A 276 -10.02 -1.32 8.74
CA GLN A 276 -9.83 -1.99 10.03
C GLN A 276 -11.06 -2.85 10.39
N PRO A 277 -10.89 -4.05 10.98
CA PRO A 277 -9.61 -4.70 11.35
C PRO A 277 -8.88 -5.26 10.12
N ALA A 278 -7.56 -5.11 10.07
CA ALA A 278 -6.70 -5.51 8.94
C ALA A 278 -5.97 -6.85 9.18
N PRO A 279 -5.58 -7.60 8.13
CA PRO A 279 -4.72 -8.79 8.28
C PRO A 279 -3.33 -8.41 8.79
N SER A 280 -2.53 -9.39 9.25
CA SER A 280 -1.13 -9.14 9.60
C SER A 280 -0.31 -8.81 8.34
N ASN A 281 0.69 -7.93 8.47
CA ASN A 281 1.65 -7.66 7.40
C ASN A 281 2.39 -8.95 6.96
N LYS A 282 2.59 -9.90 7.88
CA LYS A 282 3.13 -11.24 7.58
C LYS A 282 2.20 -12.07 6.70
N ASP A 283 0.89 -12.03 6.94
CA ASP A 283 -0.09 -12.80 6.16
C ASP A 283 -0.20 -12.23 4.73
N VAL A 284 -0.15 -10.91 4.60
CA VAL A 284 -0.12 -10.21 3.30
C VAL A 284 1.17 -10.56 2.55
N LEU A 285 2.34 -10.50 3.19
CA LEU A 285 3.62 -10.90 2.59
C LEU A 285 3.61 -12.38 2.15
N GLN A 286 3.12 -13.28 2.99
CA GLN A 286 2.97 -14.69 2.64
C GLN A 286 2.05 -14.87 1.43
N THR A 287 0.91 -14.16 1.40
CA THR A 287 -0.03 -14.23 0.27
C THR A 287 0.61 -13.80 -1.04
N LEU A 288 1.31 -12.65 -1.04
CA LEU A 288 2.03 -12.17 -2.22
C LEU A 288 3.11 -13.16 -2.67
N THR A 289 3.93 -13.66 -1.73
CA THR A 289 5.06 -14.55 -2.06
C THR A 289 4.63 -15.96 -2.47
N PHE A 290 3.51 -16.47 -1.96
CA PHE A 290 2.89 -17.73 -2.44
C PHE A 290 2.16 -17.58 -3.78
N SER A 291 1.78 -16.38 -4.19
CA SER A 291 1.16 -16.13 -5.51
C SER A 291 2.17 -16.10 -6.67
N VAL A 292 3.48 -16.08 -6.36
CA VAL A 292 4.56 -16.25 -7.34
C VAL A 292 4.70 -17.74 -7.66
N ASP A 293 4.70 -18.11 -8.94
CA ASP A 293 4.85 -19.50 -9.40
C ASP A 293 6.32 -19.97 -9.41
N PRO A 294 6.62 -21.26 -9.71
CA PRO A 294 8.01 -21.76 -9.81
C PRO A 294 8.83 -21.24 -11.00
N LYS A 295 8.23 -20.43 -11.88
CA LYS A 295 8.87 -19.72 -13.01
C LYS A 295 8.89 -18.21 -12.76
N ASP A 296 8.73 -17.81 -11.51
CA ASP A 296 8.71 -16.44 -10.98
C ASP A 296 7.54 -15.56 -11.47
N TYR A 297 6.51 -16.11 -12.14
CA TYR A 297 5.33 -15.34 -12.57
C TYR A 297 4.38 -15.05 -11.42
N LEU A 298 3.91 -13.81 -11.32
CA LEU A 298 2.95 -13.34 -10.33
C LEU A 298 1.50 -13.64 -10.76
N ASP A 299 0.79 -14.53 -10.05
CA ASP A 299 -0.65 -14.83 -10.20
C ASP A 299 -1.15 -14.90 -11.66
N SER A 300 -0.58 -15.85 -12.43
CA SER A 300 -0.90 -16.08 -13.85
C SER A 300 -0.76 -14.86 -14.77
N SER A 301 -0.14 -13.77 -14.31
CA SER A 301 0.06 -12.54 -15.07
C SER A 301 1.29 -12.62 -15.97
N SER A 302 1.51 -11.55 -16.76
CA SER A 302 2.72 -11.41 -17.57
C SER A 302 3.95 -10.92 -16.80
N PHE A 303 3.86 -10.67 -15.49
CA PHE A 303 4.97 -10.15 -14.68
C PHE A 303 5.73 -11.27 -13.99
N GLN A 304 7.05 -11.32 -14.21
CA GLN A 304 7.95 -12.09 -13.36
C GLN A 304 8.52 -11.19 -12.27
N VAL A 305 8.58 -11.70 -11.04
CA VAL A 305 9.00 -10.97 -9.85
C VAL A 305 9.92 -11.83 -8.99
N ASP A 306 10.95 -11.22 -8.41
CA ASP A 306 11.79 -11.92 -7.43
C ASP A 306 10.98 -12.13 -6.13
N ARG A 307 10.63 -13.38 -5.82
CA ARG A 307 9.88 -13.74 -4.60
C ARG A 307 10.54 -13.21 -3.33
N PHE A 308 11.87 -13.15 -3.25
CA PHE A 308 12.60 -12.69 -2.06
C PHE A 308 12.73 -11.16 -1.98
N SER A 309 12.43 -10.45 -3.08
CA SER A 309 12.41 -8.98 -3.10
C SER A 309 11.17 -8.36 -2.45
N PHE A 310 10.12 -9.15 -2.22
CA PHE A 310 8.88 -8.67 -1.60
C PHE A 310 9.13 -8.17 -0.17
N THR A 311 8.72 -6.93 0.08
CA THR A 311 8.56 -6.40 1.44
C THR A 311 7.15 -5.83 1.64
N VAL A 312 6.62 -5.98 2.85
CA VAL A 312 5.32 -5.46 3.29
C VAL A 312 5.49 -4.80 4.66
N ALA A 313 5.26 -3.48 4.71
CA ALA A 313 5.50 -2.64 5.90
C ALA A 313 6.88 -2.87 6.55
N GLY A 314 7.92 -3.02 5.72
CA GLY A 314 9.31 -3.27 6.14
C GLY A 314 9.64 -4.72 6.49
N VAL A 315 8.67 -5.64 6.51
CA VAL A 315 8.92 -7.08 6.68
C VAL A 315 9.14 -7.71 5.30
N GLY A 316 10.28 -8.36 5.09
CA GLY A 316 10.55 -9.17 3.90
C GLY A 316 10.69 -10.66 4.26
N LEU A 317 10.84 -11.51 3.25
CA LEU A 317 11.29 -12.88 3.49
C LEU A 317 12.78 -12.86 3.87
N GLU A 318 13.13 -13.50 4.98
CA GLU A 318 14.55 -13.78 5.23
C GLU A 318 15.06 -14.73 4.15
N PRO A 319 16.12 -14.39 3.39
CA PRO A 319 16.70 -15.31 2.44
C PRO A 319 17.23 -16.51 3.23
N SER A 320 16.79 -17.71 2.87
CA SER A 320 17.36 -18.93 3.44
C SER A 320 18.84 -18.98 3.07
N LEU A 321 19.70 -18.59 4.00
CA LEU A 321 21.14 -18.78 3.91
C LEU A 321 21.39 -20.27 3.76
N LYS A 322 21.50 -20.73 2.50
CA LYS A 322 22.18 -21.97 2.17
C LYS A 322 23.59 -21.80 2.71
N LYS A 323 23.82 -22.31 3.93
CA LYS A 323 25.17 -22.45 4.48
C LYS A 323 25.97 -23.11 3.36
N PRO A 324 27.03 -22.47 2.83
CA PRO A 324 27.85 -23.11 1.83
C PRO A 324 28.39 -24.37 2.50
N GLY A 325 27.91 -25.54 2.06
CA GLY A 325 28.40 -26.81 2.57
C GLY A 325 29.89 -26.83 2.30
N VAL A 326 30.69 -26.86 3.37
CA VAL A 326 32.15 -26.80 3.24
C VAL A 326 32.56 -27.90 2.27
N PRO A 327 33.13 -27.58 1.10
CA PRO A 327 33.38 -28.59 0.10
C PRO A 327 34.30 -29.66 0.68
N VAL A 328 34.01 -30.94 0.45
CA VAL A 328 34.74 -32.04 1.08
C VAL A 328 36.25 -31.95 0.81
N TYR A 329 36.65 -31.43 -0.37
CA TYR A 329 38.03 -31.16 -0.71
C TYR A 329 38.73 -30.13 0.21
N ALA A 330 38.02 -29.15 0.76
CA ALA A 330 38.57 -28.16 1.68
C ALA A 330 38.87 -28.79 3.05
N VAL A 331 38.01 -29.68 3.52
CA VAL A 331 38.24 -30.46 4.76
C VAL A 331 39.43 -31.42 4.57
N ILE A 332 39.49 -32.12 3.42
CA ILE A 332 40.63 -32.99 3.05
C ILE A 332 41.94 -32.18 3.00
N LEU A 333 41.96 -31.01 2.38
CA LEU A 333 43.14 -30.13 2.33
C LEU A 333 43.63 -29.74 3.72
N ILE A 334 42.74 -29.36 4.64
CA ILE A 334 43.10 -29.03 6.02
C ILE A 334 43.71 -30.25 6.74
N ILE A 335 43.11 -31.44 6.59
CA ILE A 335 43.62 -32.69 7.20
C ILE A 335 45.00 -33.04 6.64
N VAL A 336 45.20 -32.95 5.31
CA VAL A 336 46.49 -33.22 4.67
C VAL A 336 47.56 -32.22 5.10
N CYS A 337 47.23 -30.92 5.19
CA CYS A 337 48.15 -29.90 5.70
C CYS A 337 48.54 -30.15 7.16
N LEU A 338 47.58 -30.51 8.03
CA LEU A 338 47.87 -30.83 9.44
C LEU A 338 48.74 -32.10 9.58
N LEU A 339 48.49 -33.14 8.78
CA LEU A 339 49.35 -34.32 8.72
C LEU A 339 50.76 -33.98 8.24
N ALA A 340 50.90 -33.15 7.20
CA ALA A 340 52.21 -32.71 6.72
C ALA A 340 53.01 -31.95 7.79
N VAL A 341 52.35 -31.09 8.58
CA VAL A 341 52.95 -30.36 9.71
C VAL A 341 53.43 -31.28 10.83
N ILE A 342 52.89 -32.50 10.97
CA ILE A 342 53.34 -33.49 11.97
C ILE A 342 54.43 -34.41 11.40
N ILE A 343 54.32 -34.79 10.12
CA ILE A 343 55.25 -35.72 9.46
C ILE A 343 56.58 -35.04 9.12
N VAL A 344 56.57 -33.80 8.65
CA VAL A 344 57.82 -33.10 8.23
C VAL A 344 58.80 -32.91 9.41
N PRO A 345 58.39 -32.44 10.61
CA PRO A 345 59.30 -32.33 11.75
C PRO A 345 59.83 -33.67 12.23
N THR A 346 58.99 -34.71 12.27
CA THR A 346 59.41 -36.05 12.73
C THR A 346 60.42 -36.68 11.76
N PHE A 347 60.21 -36.57 10.45
CA PHE A 347 61.17 -37.04 9.45
C PHE A 347 62.49 -36.24 9.46
N PHE A 348 62.44 -34.94 9.74
CA PHE A 348 63.64 -34.10 9.82
C PHE A 348 64.44 -34.28 11.13
N TRP A 349 63.82 -34.80 12.20
CA TRP A 349 64.49 -35.09 13.47
C TRP A 349 65.13 -36.49 13.54
N LEU A 350 64.61 -37.48 12.81
CA LEU A 350 65.11 -38.86 12.87
C LEU A 350 66.57 -39.10 12.36
N PRO A 351 67.12 -38.40 11.33
CA PRO A 351 68.45 -38.76 10.79
C PRO A 351 69.63 -38.33 11.66
N LYS A 352 69.42 -37.69 12.82
CA LYS A 352 70.50 -37.23 13.71
C LYS A 352 70.82 -38.17 14.90
N ARG A 353 70.24 -39.37 14.98
CA ARG A 353 70.53 -40.34 16.06
C ARG A 353 71.17 -41.68 15.65
N LEU A 354 71.46 -41.89 14.36
CA LEU A 354 72.16 -43.09 13.87
C LEU A 354 73.35 -42.72 12.96
N ALA A 355 74.36 -42.10 13.57
CA ALA A 355 75.65 -41.80 12.92
C ALA A 355 76.83 -42.19 13.83
N ARG A 356 77.05 -43.49 14.01
CA ARG A 356 78.29 -44.03 14.57
C ARG A 356 78.59 -45.42 14.01
N HIS A 357 79.85 -45.62 13.60
CA HIS A 357 80.49 -46.83 13.05
C HIS A 357 80.08 -47.27 11.63
N GLY A 358 81.10 -47.55 10.80
CA GLY A 358 80.93 -48.09 9.45
C GLY A 358 82.08 -47.81 8.45
N LYS A 359 83.34 -47.88 8.85
CA LYS A 359 84.50 -47.71 7.94
C LYS A 359 84.74 -49.00 7.16
N ILE A 360 84.70 -48.97 5.81
CA ILE A 360 85.45 -49.86 4.91
C ILE A 360 85.81 -49.10 3.62
N THR A 361 87.03 -49.34 3.16
CA THR A 361 87.70 -48.75 1.98
C THR A 361 87.82 -49.77 0.85
N ILE A 362 87.66 -49.35 -0.41
CA ILE A 362 88.32 -50.00 -1.57
C ILE A 362 88.90 -48.91 -2.50
N ASN A 363 90.09 -49.18 -3.02
CA ASN A 363 90.95 -48.22 -3.72
C ASN A 363 90.62 -48.07 -5.22
N LYS A 364 91.11 -46.97 -5.80
CA LYS A 364 91.10 -46.69 -7.25
C LYS A 364 92.48 -47.06 -7.84
N VAL A 365 92.50 -47.82 -8.93
CA VAL A 365 93.67 -48.05 -9.82
C VAL A 365 93.17 -47.97 -11.27
N PRO A 366 93.91 -47.39 -12.24
CA PRO A 366 93.34 -46.94 -13.51
C PRO A 366 93.77 -47.75 -14.75
N ASP A 367 93.20 -47.32 -15.89
CA ASP A 367 93.61 -47.49 -17.29
C ASP A 367 93.64 -48.89 -17.94
N ALA A 368 92.81 -49.05 -18.99
CA ALA A 368 93.29 -49.41 -20.32
C ALA A 368 92.22 -49.20 -21.42
N GLY A 369 92.51 -48.35 -22.40
CA GLY A 369 92.38 -48.74 -23.79
C GLY A 369 91.14 -48.34 -24.61
N VAL A 370 91.45 -47.59 -25.67
CA VAL A 370 90.81 -47.59 -27.01
C VAL A 370 89.53 -46.77 -27.20
N ASP A 371 89.65 -45.88 -28.18
CA ASP A 371 88.67 -44.96 -28.74
C ASP A 371 88.47 -45.34 -30.24
N VAL A 372 87.54 -44.66 -30.93
CA VAL A 372 87.40 -44.57 -32.40
C VAL A 372 86.56 -45.66 -33.14
N GLU A 373 85.30 -45.26 -33.41
CA GLU A 373 84.52 -45.34 -34.67
C GLU A 373 83.74 -46.59 -35.18
N ALA A 374 82.61 -46.22 -35.83
CA ALA A 374 82.00 -46.82 -37.02
C ALA A 374 81.29 -48.19 -36.92
N PHE A 375 80.24 -48.49 -37.70
CA PHE A 375 79.18 -47.71 -38.40
C PHE A 375 78.13 -48.76 -38.84
N GLU A 376 76.83 -48.40 -38.94
CA GLU A 376 75.73 -49.14 -39.63
C GLU A 376 75.56 -50.69 -39.48
N LEU A 377 74.31 -51.13 -39.19
CA LEU A 377 73.48 -51.75 -40.24
C LEU A 377 71.98 -51.90 -39.86
N ASP A 378 71.18 -52.00 -40.92
CA ASP A 378 69.73 -52.19 -41.11
C ASP A 378 68.86 -53.00 -40.10
N ASN A 379 67.62 -52.49 -39.92
CA ASN A 379 66.33 -53.03 -40.42
C ASN A 379 66.10 -54.58 -40.40
N PRO A 380 64.91 -55.13 -40.05
CA PRO A 380 63.57 -54.77 -40.54
C PRO A 380 62.61 -54.29 -39.40
N GLY A 381 61.36 -53.87 -39.61
CA GLY A 381 60.49 -53.97 -40.78
C GLY A 381 59.12 -54.55 -40.40
N TYR A 382 58.17 -53.65 -40.16
CA TYR A 382 56.73 -53.71 -40.47
C TYR A 382 56.06 -55.03 -40.92
N GLN A 383 54.86 -55.29 -40.40
CA GLN A 383 53.66 -55.46 -41.25
C GLN A 383 52.34 -55.21 -40.49
N ALA A 384 51.23 -55.05 -41.23
CA ALA A 384 49.91 -54.61 -40.76
C ALA A 384 48.79 -55.20 -41.64
N ILE A 385 47.54 -54.79 -41.36
CA ILE A 385 46.31 -54.90 -42.19
C ILE A 385 45.58 -56.27 -42.16
N ILE A 386 44.24 -56.22 -42.41
CA ILE A 386 43.23 -57.28 -42.70
C ILE A 386 42.50 -57.83 -41.45
N GLU A 387 41.15 -57.89 -41.32
CA GLU A 387 39.98 -57.34 -42.07
C GLU A 387 38.77 -57.17 -41.08
N GLU A 388 37.93 -56.12 -41.19
CA GLU A 388 36.57 -56.06 -41.79
C GLU A 388 35.46 -56.94 -41.13
N GLY A 389 34.26 -56.38 -40.89
CA GLY A 389 33.13 -57.06 -40.23
C GLY A 389 31.91 -56.16 -39.99
N GLU A 390 30.94 -56.21 -40.91
CA GLU A 390 29.80 -55.28 -41.02
C GLU A 390 28.48 -55.79 -40.37
N THR A 391 27.53 -54.88 -40.10
CA THR A 391 26.09 -55.12 -39.77
C THR A 391 25.77 -55.73 -38.38
N LYS A 392 24.57 -55.59 -37.76
CA LYS A 392 23.22 -55.17 -38.23
C LYS A 392 22.29 -54.69 -37.08
N ASN A 393 21.14 -54.09 -37.44
CA ASN A 393 20.10 -53.53 -36.54
C ASN A 393 19.15 -54.56 -35.87
N SER A 394 18.68 -54.23 -34.64
CA SER A 394 17.27 -54.33 -34.15
C SER A 394 17.21 -53.68 -32.75
N CYS A 395 16.45 -52.62 -32.38
CA CYS A 395 15.04 -52.23 -32.56
C CYS A 395 13.98 -53.10 -31.85
N ILE A 396 12.98 -52.40 -31.28
CA ILE A 396 11.67 -52.86 -30.71
C ILE A 396 11.79 -53.42 -29.26
N VAL A 397 11.32 -52.76 -28.18
CA VAL A 397 10.02 -52.12 -27.79
C VAL A 397 8.99 -53.11 -27.22
N MET A 398 8.55 -52.85 -25.97
CA MET A 398 7.17 -52.89 -25.43
C MET A 398 7.28 -52.75 -23.89
N GLU A 399 6.73 -51.71 -23.24
CA GLU A 399 5.30 -51.37 -23.02
C GLU A 399 4.66 -52.14 -21.84
N THR A 400 4.55 -51.42 -20.71
CA THR A 400 3.32 -51.05 -19.96
C THR A 400 2.19 -52.05 -19.64
N PHE A 401 1.35 -51.59 -18.69
CA PHE A 401 0.06 -52.11 -18.19
C PHE A 401 0.18 -53.10 -17.02
N ASP A 402 -0.58 -52.96 -15.92
CA ASP A 402 -1.68 -52.01 -15.60
C ASP A 402 -1.36 -51.05 -14.43
#